data_AF-A0A962H2U8-F1
#
_entry.id   AF-A0A962H2U8-F1
#
_cell.length_a   1.000
_cell.length_b   1.000
_cell.length_c   1.000
_cell.angle_alpha   90.00
_cell.angle_beta   90.00
_cell.angle_gamma   90.00
#
_symmetry.space_group_name_H-M   'P 1'
#
loop_
_entity.id
_entity.type
_entity.pdbx_description
1 polymer ?
#
loop_
_entity_poly.entity_id
_entity_poly.type
_entity_poly.pdbx_seq_one_letter_code
_entity_poly.pdbx_strand_id
1 'polypeptide(L)' 'KDILPDNINTDYSCKVKAYHGKTDNVVSFSGGEFAISEIQKHTNSAELVSVDGDHHVIFRDYKKMILDDIKYQLVTD' A
#
# COMPACT_ATOMS: atom_id res chain seq x y z
N LYS A 1 3.41 -22.01 2.36
CA LYS A 1 4.56 -21.88 1.44
C LYS A 1 4.75 -20.40 1.23
N ASP A 2 5.72 -19.83 1.93
CA ASP A 2 6.03 -18.41 1.80
C ASP A 2 6.53 -18.15 0.39
N ILE A 3 5.99 -17.10 -0.22
CA ILE A 3 6.15 -16.77 -1.63
C ILE A 3 7.49 -16.05 -1.86
N LEU A 4 8.25 -15.77 -0.79
CA LEU A 4 9.46 -14.99 -0.83
C LEU A 4 10.67 -15.86 -0.42
N PRO A 5 11.77 -15.84 -1.20
CA PRO A 5 12.97 -16.60 -0.88
C PRO A 5 13.66 -16.07 0.39
N ASP A 6 14.24 -16.99 1.17
CA ASP A 6 14.88 -16.77 2.48
C ASP A 6 16.05 -15.76 2.50
N ASN A 7 16.49 -15.30 1.32
CA ASN A 7 17.71 -14.51 1.12
C ASN A 7 17.44 -13.08 0.64
N ILE A 8 16.19 -12.61 0.73
CA ILE A 8 15.88 -11.21 0.43
C ILE A 8 16.49 -10.34 1.53
N ASN A 9 17.37 -9.41 1.14
CA ASN A 9 17.83 -8.34 2.01
C ASN A 9 16.58 -7.53 2.45
N THR A 10 16.09 -7.78 3.66
CA THR A 10 14.88 -7.14 4.21
C THR A 10 15.13 -5.69 4.61
N ASP A 11 16.36 -5.20 4.47
CA ASP A 11 16.73 -3.80 4.69
C ASP A 11 16.30 -2.94 3.49
N TYR A 12 15.05 -3.15 3.04
CA TYR A 12 14.42 -2.23 2.13
C TYR A 12 14.08 -0.98 2.93
N SER A 13 14.86 0.08 2.72
CA SER A 13 14.45 1.47 2.94
C SER A 13 13.28 1.90 2.04
N CYS A 14 12.49 0.94 1.57
CA CYS A 14 11.31 1.14 0.75
C CYS A 14 10.19 1.68 1.64
N LYS A 15 9.72 2.89 1.31
CA LYS A 15 8.47 3.42 1.83
C LYS A 15 7.34 2.79 1.05
N VAL A 16 6.39 2.16 1.75
CA VAL A 16 5.23 1.50 1.15
C VAL A 16 3.99 2.33 1.45
N LYS A 17 3.29 2.78 0.41
CA LYS A 17 1.93 3.33 0.53
C LYS A 17 0.96 2.41 -0.19
N ALA A 18 0.08 1.75 0.55
CA ALA A 18 -1.02 0.96 -0.04
C ALA A 18 -2.30 1.79 -0.02
N TYR A 19 -3.06 1.80 -1.12
CA TYR A 19 -4.34 2.52 -1.18
C TYR A 19 -5.48 1.49 -1.29
N HIS A 20 -6.50 1.59 -0.44
CA HIS A 20 -7.59 0.58 -0.38
C HIS A 20 -8.97 1.19 -0.08
N GLY A 21 -9.97 0.77 -0.85
CA GLY A 21 -11.33 1.30 -0.74
C GLY A 21 -12.05 0.66 0.44
N LYS A 22 -12.63 1.46 1.34
CA LYS A 22 -13.31 0.93 2.54
C LYS A 22 -14.50 0.03 2.22
N THR A 23 -15.09 0.20 1.04
CA THR A 23 -16.27 -0.52 0.57
C THR A 23 -15.97 -1.54 -0.53
N ASP A 24 -14.70 -1.91 -0.72
CA ASP A 24 -14.31 -2.95 -1.67
C ASP A 24 -14.95 -4.29 -1.27
N ASN A 25 -15.78 -4.83 -2.18
CA ASN A 25 -16.53 -6.06 -2.00
C ASN A 25 -15.88 -7.29 -2.67
N VAL A 26 -14.74 -7.10 -3.35
CA VAL A 26 -13.94 -8.16 -3.96
C VAL A 26 -12.77 -8.54 -3.06
N VAL A 27 -12.03 -7.53 -2.57
CA VAL A 27 -10.98 -7.69 -1.56
C VAL A 27 -11.35 -6.83 -0.37
N SER A 28 -11.71 -7.46 0.74
CA SER A 28 -12.16 -6.73 1.93
C SER A 28 -11.09 -5.75 2.41
N PHE A 29 -11.53 -4.61 2.93
CA PHE A 29 -10.63 -3.62 3.54
C PHE A 29 -9.73 -4.25 4.63
N SER A 30 -10.27 -5.20 5.40
CA SER A 30 -9.50 -5.97 6.39
C SER A 30 -8.36 -6.81 5.79
N GLY A 31 -8.48 -7.23 4.53
CA GLY A 31 -7.38 -7.87 3.81
C GLY A 31 -6.23 -6.90 3.54
N GLY A 32 -6.55 -5.65 3.23
CA GLY A 32 -5.56 -4.56 3.12
C GLY A 32 -4.89 -4.24 4.45
N GLU A 33 -5.67 -4.16 5.54
CA GLU A 33 -5.13 -3.98 6.90
C GLU A 33 -4.17 -5.12 7.28
N PHE A 34 -4.57 -6.36 7.03
CA PHE A 34 -3.74 -7.52 7.28
C PHE A 34 -2.44 -7.47 6.47
N ALA A 35 -2.52 -7.20 5.17
CA ALA A 35 -1.34 -7.11 4.31
C ALA A 35 -0.34 -6.04 4.80
N ILE A 36 -0.82 -4.86 5.19
CA ILE A 36 0.05 -3.81 5.73
C ILE A 36 0.66 -4.22 7.07
N SER A 37 -0.10 -4.87 7.95
CA SER A 37 0.45 -5.37 9.21
C SER A 37 1.57 -6.40 9.02
N GLU A 38 1.48 -7.24 7.99
CA GLU A 38 2.55 -8.19 7.66
C GLU A 38 3.79 -7.46 7.14
N ILE A 39 3.61 -6.47 6.26
CA ILE A 39 4.73 -5.64 5.75
C ILE A 39 5.40 -4.87 6.89
N GLN A 40 4.61 -4.36 7.84
CA GLN A 40 5.10 -3.59 8.99
C GLN A 40 6.01 -4.39 9.93
N LYS A 41 5.94 -5.73 9.92
CA LYS A 41 6.89 -6.58 10.64
C LYS A 41 8.32 -6.47 10.11
N HIS A 42 8.47 -6.00 8.87
CA HIS A 42 9.74 -5.89 8.17
C HIS A 42 10.17 -4.45 7.89
N THR A 43 9.25 -3.48 7.91
CA THR A 43 9.56 -2.05 7.74
C THR A 43 8.56 -1.15 8.46
N ASN A 44 9.05 -0.12 9.16
CA ASN A 44 8.19 0.89 9.79
C ASN A 44 7.64 1.92 8.77
N SER A 45 8.03 1.81 7.50
CA SER A 45 7.72 2.80 6.47
C SER A 45 6.50 2.44 5.62
N ALA A 46 5.64 1.55 6.13
CA ALA A 46 4.44 1.09 5.44
C ALA A 46 3.17 1.73 6.02
N GLU A 47 2.34 2.32 5.15
CA GLU A 47 1.05 2.92 5.51
C GLU A 47 -0.10 2.45 4.59
N LEU A 48 -1.30 2.36 5.17
CA LEU A 48 -2.54 2.12 4.45
C LEU A 48 -3.33 3.43 4.30
N VAL A 49 -3.46 3.91 3.08
CA VAL A 49 -4.30 5.04 2.72
C VAL A 49 -5.70 4.53 2.37
N SER A 50 -6.66 4.87 3.22
CA SER A 50 -8.05 4.44 3.05
C SER A 50 -8.86 5.48 2.30
N VAL A 51 -9.74 5.05 1.40
CA VAL A 51 -10.61 5.97 0.64
C VAL A 51 -12.07 5.55 0.79
N ASP A 52 -12.94 6.54 0.99
CA ASP A 52 -14.37 6.34 1.18
C ASP A 52 -15.09 6.09 -0.15
N GLY A 53 -16.00 5.12 -0.18
CA GLY A 53 -16.93 4.91 -1.30
C GLY A 53 -16.40 4.13 -2.50
N ASP A 54 -15.19 3.56 -2.42
CA ASP A 54 -14.56 2.86 -3.54
C ASP A 54 -14.96 1.37 -3.65
N HIS A 55 -15.27 0.95 -4.87
CA HIS A 55 -15.32 -0.45 -5.31
C HIS A 55 -13.92 -0.95 -5.69
N HIS A 56 -13.77 -2.22 -6.08
CA HIS A 56 -12.51 -2.82 -6.56
C HIS A 56 -12.04 -2.23 -7.91
N VAL A 57 -11.68 -0.95 -7.94
CA VAL A 57 -11.27 -0.20 -9.13
C VAL A 57 -10.33 0.93 -8.71
N ILE A 58 -9.43 1.36 -9.60
CA ILE A 58 -8.63 2.57 -9.39
C ILE A 58 -9.43 3.76 -9.94
N PHE A 59 -10.00 4.56 -9.05
CA PHE A 59 -10.76 5.75 -9.45
C PHE A 59 -9.83 6.94 -9.78
N ARG A 60 -10.41 8.01 -10.35
CA ARG A 60 -9.64 9.22 -10.70
C ARG A 60 -8.94 9.83 -9.49
N ASP A 61 -9.57 9.77 -8.33
CA ASP A 61 -9.01 10.31 -7.09
C ASP A 61 -7.84 9.46 -6.58
N TYR A 62 -7.94 8.13 -6.66
CA TYR A 62 -6.80 7.22 -6.44
C TYR A 62 -5.62 7.57 -7.30
N LYS A 63 -5.87 7.69 -8.61
CA LYS A 63 -4.81 7.99 -9.57
C LYS A 63 -4.14 9.33 -9.24
N LYS A 64 -4.93 10.35 -8.85
CA LYS A 64 -4.38 11.64 -8.46
C LYS A 64 -3.51 11.54 -7.20
N MET A 65 -4.01 10.90 -6.14
CA MET A 65 -3.27 10.71 -4.88
C MET A 65 -1.96 9.97 -5.11
N ILE A 66 -2.00 8.86 -5.86
CA ILE A 66 -0.81 8.07 -6.23
C ILE A 66 0.18 8.93 -7.01
N LEU A 67 -0.28 9.71 -8.00
CA LEU A 67 0.59 10.57 -8.80
C LEU A 67 1.20 11.71 -7.98
N ASP A 68 0.43 12.31 -7.08
CA ASP A 68 0.92 13.39 -6.22
C ASP A 68 1.96 12.85 -5.22
N ASP A 69 1.75 11.67 -4.66
CA ASP A 69 2.73 11.00 -3.78
C ASP A 69 4.01 10.59 -4.54
N ILE A 70 3.89 10.05 -5.76
CA ILE A 70 5.06 9.74 -6.61
C ILE A 70 5.86 11.00 -6.90
N LYS A 71 5.19 12.09 -7.29
CA LYS A 71 5.86 13.37 -7.58
C LYS A 71 6.54 13.92 -6.34
N TYR A 72 5.90 13.85 -5.17
CA TYR A 72 6.50 14.30 -3.93
C TYR A 72 7.80 13.55 -3.65
N GLN A 73 7.81 12.21 -3.71
CA GLN A 73 9.03 11.44 -3.46
C GLN A 73 10.14 11.76 -4.47
N LEU A 74 9.81 11.90 -5.77
CA LEU A 74 10.81 12.22 -6.82
C LEU A 74 11.42 13.62 -6.72
N VAL A 75 10.79 14.55 -6.00
CA VAL A 75 11.28 15.93 -5.83
C VAL A 75 12.05 16.10 -4.52
N THR A 76 11.80 15.24 -3.53
CA THR A 76 12.41 15.34 -2.20
C THR A 76 13.60 14.42 -1.95
N ASP A 77 13.89 13.51 -2.88
CA ASP A 77 15.11 12.67 -2.90
C ASP A 77 16.21 13.31 -3.77
#